data_AF-A0A026WM90-F1
#
_entry.id   AF-A0A026WM90-F1
#
_cell.length_a   1.000
_cell.length_b   1.000
_cell.length_c   1.000
_cell.angle_alpha   90.00
_cell.angle_beta   90.00
_cell.angle_gamma   90.00
#
_symmetry.space_group_name_H-M   'P 1'
#
loop_
_entity.id
_entity.type
_entity.pdbx_description
1 polymer ?
#
loop_
_entity_poly.entity_id
_entity_poly.type
_entity_poly.pdbx_seq_one_letter_code
_entity_poly.pdbx_strand_id
1 'polypeptide(L)'
;LQKVRQRLWQRWQLEYLQEMQTRYKWKDPGKKVELNAMVILMEDNTSPLKWPMGRIIHTYPGPDGEVKVVLVKTQTGTFKRAVKRLCPLPIDNLIKEKYL
;
A
#
# COMPACT_ATOMS: atom_id res chain seq x y z
N LEU A 1 29.99 -8.86 1.31
CA LEU A 1 28.64 -9.47 1.31
C LEU A 1 27.52 -8.50 1.73
N GLN A 2 27.60 -7.81 2.88
CA GLN A 2 26.49 -6.94 3.34
C GLN A 2 26.19 -5.73 2.43
N LYS A 3 27.21 -5.06 1.88
CA LYS A 3 27.02 -3.90 0.97
C LYS A 3 26.28 -4.26 -0.34
N VAL A 4 26.48 -5.47 -0.86
CA VAL A 4 25.83 -5.92 -2.10
C VAL A 4 24.35 -6.20 -1.87
N ARG A 5 24.00 -6.86 -0.75
CA ARG A 5 22.61 -7.06 -0.33
C ARG A 5 21.86 -5.73 -0.16
N GLN A 6 22.50 -4.73 0.43
CA GLN A 6 21.85 -3.44 0.64
C GLN A 6 21.59 -2.68 -0.67
N ARG A 7 22.54 -2.71 -1.62
CA ARG A 7 22.34 -2.11 -2.94
C ARG A 7 21.27 -2.84 -3.75
N LEU A 8 21.28 -4.17 -3.73
CA LEU A 8 20.23 -4.97 -4.37
C LEU A 8 18.86 -4.64 -3.78
N TRP A 9 18.77 -4.48 -2.47
CA TRP A 9 17.51 -4.12 -1.81
C TRP A 9 17.02 -2.72 -2.16
N GLN A 10 17.91 -1.71 -2.12
CA GLN A 10 17.56 -0.35 -2.52
C GLN A 10 17.07 -0.30 -3.96
N ARG A 11 17.74 -1.03 -4.85
CA ARG A 11 17.36 -1.13 -6.25
C ARG A 11 16.03 -1.86 -6.42
N TRP A 12 15.83 -2.99 -5.75
CA TRP A 12 14.59 -3.75 -5.81
C TRP A 12 13.40 -2.96 -5.25
N GLN A 13 13.58 -2.24 -4.15
CA GLN A 13 12.55 -1.34 -3.60
C GLN A 13 12.18 -0.25 -4.61
N LEU A 14 13.16 0.32 -5.31
CA LEU A 14 12.95 1.39 -6.28
C LEU A 14 12.26 0.87 -7.55
N GLU A 15 12.70 -0.28 -8.08
CA GLU A 15 12.10 -0.94 -9.24
C GLU A 15 10.67 -1.42 -8.90
N TYR A 16 10.44 -1.98 -7.72
CA TYR A 16 9.11 -2.40 -7.26
C TYR A 16 8.17 -1.22 -7.06
N LEU A 17 8.66 -0.09 -6.51
CA LEU A 17 7.89 1.15 -6.41
C LEU A 17 7.50 1.68 -7.79
N GLN A 18 8.38 1.55 -8.79
CA GLN A 18 8.10 1.93 -10.17
C GLN A 18 7.05 1.00 -10.80
N GLU A 19 7.16 -0.31 -10.63
CA GLU A 19 6.16 -1.27 -11.12
C GLU A 19 4.79 -1.04 -10.47
N MET A 20 4.74 -0.77 -9.17
CA MET A 20 3.49 -0.44 -8.47
C MET A 20 2.91 0.93 -8.83
N GLN A 21 3.76 1.86 -9.27
CA GLN A 21 3.34 3.16 -9.80
C GLN A 21 2.94 3.11 -11.27
N THR A 22 2.87 1.93 -11.90
CA THR A 22 2.36 1.79 -13.27
C THR A 22 0.85 2.08 -13.29
N ARG A 23 0.51 3.37 -13.20
CA ARG A 23 -0.81 3.86 -13.49
C ARG A 23 -0.99 3.76 -15.00
N TYR A 24 -1.88 2.87 -15.43
CA TYR A 24 -2.40 2.88 -16.79
C TYR A 24 -3.07 4.24 -17.03
N LYS A 25 -2.31 5.17 -17.62
CA LYS A 25 -2.61 6.61 -17.73
C LYS A 25 -3.93 6.94 -18.47
N TRP A 26 -4.64 5.92 -18.99
CA TRP A 26 -5.82 6.09 -19.85
C TRP A 26 -6.92 5.02 -19.71
N LYS A 27 -6.79 3.99 -18.86
CA LYS A 27 -7.75 2.86 -18.87
C LYS A 27 -8.51 2.60 -17.58
N ASP A 28 -8.06 3.08 -16.43
CA ASP A 28 -8.79 2.88 -15.19
C ASP A 28 -8.37 3.94 -14.16
N PRO A 29 -9.29 4.64 -13.49
CA PRO A 29 -8.97 5.31 -12.24
C PRO A 29 -8.59 4.20 -11.24
N GLY A 30 -7.30 3.82 -11.23
CA GLY A 30 -6.80 2.61 -10.58
C GLY A 30 -7.42 2.35 -9.21
N LYS A 31 -7.66 1.07 -8.89
CA LYS A 31 -8.43 0.58 -7.72
C LYS A 31 -8.49 1.61 -6.60
N LYS A 32 -9.66 2.24 -6.45
CA LYS A 32 -9.92 3.23 -5.41
C LYS A 32 -9.57 2.60 -4.07
N VAL A 33 -8.84 3.34 -3.27
CA VAL A 33 -8.44 2.90 -1.94
C VAL A 33 -9.65 3.01 -1.02
N GLU A 34 -10.24 1.87 -0.69
CA GLU A 34 -11.46 1.79 0.11
C GLU A 34 -11.16 1.61 1.61
N LEU A 35 -12.12 2.05 2.43
CA LEU A 35 -12.10 1.78 3.86
C LEU A 35 -12.19 0.26 4.07
N ASN A 36 -11.43 -0.27 5.04
CA ASN A 36 -11.26 -1.70 5.31
C ASN A 36 -10.42 -2.49 4.30
N ALA A 37 -9.91 -1.88 3.23
CA ALA A 37 -9.00 -2.57 2.33
C ALA A 37 -7.71 -2.98 3.07
N MET A 38 -7.22 -4.17 2.73
CA MET A 38 -5.94 -4.67 3.18
C MET A 38 -4.82 -4.12 2.29
N VAL A 39 -3.81 -3.54 2.92
CA VAL A 39 -2.70 -2.88 2.25
C VAL A 39 -1.36 -3.29 2.84
N ILE A 40 -0.33 -3.33 2.01
CA ILE A 40 1.06 -3.40 2.43
C ILE A 40 1.61 -1.97 2.53
N LEU A 41 2.27 -1.65 3.63
CA LEU A 41 2.98 -0.38 3.83
C LEU A 41 4.41 -0.48 3.30
N MET A 42 4.77 0.48 2.45
CA MET A 42 6.13 0.63 1.94
C MET A 42 6.88 1.66 2.79
N GLU A 43 7.68 1.19 3.74
CA GLU A 43 8.50 2.00 4.63
C GLU A 43 9.99 1.89 4.29
N ASP A 44 10.67 3.04 4.17
CA ASP A 44 12.07 3.15 3.71
C ASP A 44 13.08 2.53 4.70
N ASN A 45 12.67 2.32 5.96
CA ASN A 45 13.53 1.84 7.04
C ASN A 45 13.15 0.44 7.55
N THR A 46 12.31 -0.28 6.82
CA THR A 46 11.95 -1.66 7.19
C THR A 46 12.98 -2.63 6.66
N SER A 47 13.27 -3.65 7.47
CA SER A 47 14.15 -4.74 7.06
C SER A 47 13.65 -5.35 5.73
N PRO A 48 14.55 -5.78 4.82
CA PRO A 48 14.21 -6.28 3.49
C PRO A 48 13.18 -7.42 3.40
N LEU A 49 12.86 -8.06 4.52
CA LEU A 49 11.90 -9.16 4.59
C LEU A 49 10.64 -8.82 5.39
N LYS A 50 10.48 -7.58 5.84
CA LYS A 50 9.34 -7.15 6.64
C LYS A 50 8.56 -6.12 5.86
N TRP A 51 7.49 -6.58 5.23
CA TRP A 51 6.49 -5.73 4.60
C TRP A 51 5.29 -5.63 5.56
N PRO A 52 5.22 -4.56 6.38
CA PRO A 52 4.15 -4.42 7.35
C PRO A 52 2.82 -4.36 6.62
N MET A 53 1.95 -5.31 6.93
CA MET A 53 0.59 -5.35 6.41
C MET A 53 -0.33 -4.61 7.39
N GLY A 54 -1.32 -3.92 6.85
CA GLY A 54 -2.31 -3.24 7.66
C GLY A 54 -3.64 -3.08 6.95
N ARG A 55 -4.65 -2.72 7.73
CA ARG A 55 -6.00 -2.46 7.25
C ARG A 55 -6.26 -0.96 7.28
N ILE A 56 -6.87 -0.44 6.23
CA ILE A 56 -7.29 0.96 6.19
C ILE A 56 -8.47 1.14 7.14
N ILE A 57 -8.30 2.02 8.12
CA ILE A 57 -9.34 2.36 9.09
C ILE A 57 -10.00 3.70 8.78
N HIS A 58 -9.31 4.58 8.06
CA HIS A 58 -9.86 5.88 7.68
C HIS A 58 -9.20 6.41 6.41
N THR A 59 -9.96 7.15 5.61
CA THR A 59 -9.48 7.78 4.37
C THR A 59 -9.69 9.28 4.45
N TYR A 60 -8.66 10.05 4.08
CA TYR A 60 -8.72 11.51 4.00
C TYR A 60 -8.78 11.91 2.51
N PRO A 61 -9.98 12.19 1.98
CA PRO A 61 -10.12 12.73 0.62
C PRO A 61 -9.60 14.17 0.56
N GLY A 62 -8.97 14.52 -0.56
CA GLY A 62 -8.61 15.90 -0.87
C GLY A 62 -9.80 16.72 -1.40
N PRO A 63 -9.58 18.00 -1.75
CA PRO A 63 -10.59 18.87 -2.35
C PRO A 63 -11.18 18.30 -3.65
N ASP A 64 -10.38 17.52 -4.38
CA ASP A 64 -10.74 16.89 -5.65
C ASP A 64 -11.56 15.59 -5.47
N GLY A 65 -11.88 15.20 -4.22
CA GLY A 65 -12.56 13.93 -3.90
C GLY A 65 -11.64 12.70 -3.94
N GLU A 66 -10.40 12.82 -4.40
CA GLU A 66 -9.43 11.73 -4.41
C GLU A 66 -8.78 11.49 -3.04
N VAL A 67 -8.71 10.22 -2.63
CA VAL A 67 -8.02 9.81 -1.39
C VAL A 67 -6.50 9.87 -1.61
N LYS A 68 -5.84 10.86 -0.99
CA LYS A 68 -4.38 11.02 -1.06
C LYS A 68 -3.68 10.45 0.18
N VAL A 69 -4.36 10.46 1.32
CA VAL A 69 -3.83 10.01 2.61
C VAL A 69 -4.83 9.09 3.30
N VAL A 70 -4.34 8.03 3.91
CA VAL A 70 -5.15 7.09 4.70
C VAL A 70 -4.49 6.80 6.04
N LEU A 71 -5.33 6.38 6.97
CA LEU A 71 -4.93 5.88 8.27
C LEU A 71 -4.98 4.36 8.21
N VAL A 72 -3.84 3.73 8.46
CA VAL A 72 -3.68 2.27 8.37
C VAL A 72 -3.37 1.72 9.75
N LYS A 73 -4.11 0.70 10.17
CA LYS A 73 -3.85 -0.06 11.39
C LYS A 73 -3.02 -1.29 11.03
N THR A 74 -1.80 -1.34 11.54
CA THR A 74 -0.91 -2.51 11.47
C THR A 74 -0.89 -3.22 12.83
N GLN A 75 -0.18 -4.35 12.92
CA GLN A 75 0.00 -5.07 14.19
C GLN A 75 0.74 -4.24 15.25
N THR A 76 1.65 -3.36 14.83
CA THR A 76 2.47 -2.51 15.71
C THR A 76 1.80 -1.21 16.12
N GLY A 77 0.78 -0.74 15.38
CA GLY A 77 0.13 0.52 15.70
C GLY A 77 -0.69 1.08 14.55
N THR A 78 -1.02 2.37 14.65
CA THR A 78 -1.77 3.09 13.63
C THR A 78 -0.90 4.14 12.98
N PHE A 79 -0.81 4.12 11.65
CA PHE A 79 0.08 4.96 10.86
C PHE A 79 -0.69 5.75 9.82
N LYS A 80 -0.42 7.05 9.72
CA LYS A 80 -0.91 7.90 8.64
C LYS A 80 0.07 7.82 7.46
N ARG A 81 -0.40 7.37 6.31
CA ARG A 81 0.43 7.15 5.11
C ARG A 81 -0.27 7.67 3.85
N ALA A 82 0.52 8.20 2.93
CA ALA A 82 0.03 8.57 1.61
C ALA A 82 -0.27 7.31 0.80
N VAL A 83 -1.31 7.36 -0.04
CA VAL A 83 -1.72 6.23 -0.90
C VAL A 83 -0.59 5.73 -1.79
N LYS A 84 0.30 6.63 -2.25
CA LYS A 84 1.49 6.27 -3.04
C LYS A 84 2.47 5.32 -2.32
N ARG A 85 2.39 5.22 -0.99
CA ARG A 85 3.25 4.36 -0.16
C ARG A 85 2.52 3.08 0.27
N LEU A 86 1.37 2.79 -0.33
CA LEU A 86 0.55 1.64 0.00
C LEU A 86 0.32 0.81 -1.25
N CYS A 87 0.38 -0.50 -1.05
CA CYS A 87 -0.05 -1.46 -2.06
C CYS A 87 -1.35 -2.12 -1.62
N PRO A 88 -2.48 -1.90 -2.31
CA PRO A 88 -3.69 -2.66 -2.05
C PRO A 88 -3.50 -4.11 -2.48
N LEU A 89 -3.78 -5.04 -1.57
CA LEU A 89 -3.77 -6.45 -1.88
C LEU A 89 -5.04 -6.82 -2.67
N PRO A 90 -4.95 -7.71 -3.67
CA PRO A 90 -6.10 -8.25 -4.38
C PRO A 90 -6.81 -9.29 -3.50
N ILE A 91 -7.29 -8.86 -2.34
CA ILE A 91 -8.16 -9.65 -1.50
C ILE A 91 -9.56 -9.19 -1.87
N ASP A 92 -10.18 -9.94 -2.79
CA ASP A 92 -11.60 -9.76 -3.05
C ASP A 92 -12.37 -9.94 -1.75
N ASN A 93 -13.50 -9.27 -1.64
CA ASN A 93 -14.41 -9.32 -0.50
C ASN A 93 -15.08 -10.72 -0.37
N LEU A 94 -14.29 -11.80 -0.30
CA LEU A 94 -14.70 -13.20 -0.11
C LEU A 94 -15.45 -13.42 1.21
N ILE A 95 -15.53 -12.39 2.06
CA ILE A 95 -16.29 -12.41 3.32
C ILE A 95 -17.71 -11.86 3.12
N LYS A 96 -18.00 -11.11 2.05
CA LYS A 96 -19.37 -10.61 1.78
C LYS A 96 -20.33 -11.73 1.38
N GLU A 97 -19.86 -12.79 0.73
CA GLU A 97 -20.71 -13.93 0.32
C GLU A 97 -21.03 -14.93 1.43
N LYS A 98 -20.33 -14.88 2.58
CA LYS A 98 -20.54 -15.87 3.66
C LYS A 98 -21.59 -15.46 4.70
N TYR A 99 -22.10 -14.24 4.61
CA TYR A 99 -23.07 -13.66 5.55
C TYR A 99 -24.25 -12.98 4.86
N LEU A 100 -24.49 -13.31 3.58
CA LEU A 100 -25.73 -13.02 2.86
C LEU A 100 -26.47 -14.33 2.59
#